data_AF-A0A841EEN3-F1
#
_entry.id   AF-A0A841EEN3-F1
#
_cell.length_a   1.000
_cell.length_b   1.000
_cell.length_c   1.000
_cell.angle_alpha   90.00
_cell.angle_beta   90.00
_cell.angle_gamma   90.00
#
_symmetry.space_group_name_H-M   'P 1'
#
loop_
_entity.id
_entity.type
_entity.pdbx_description
1 polymer ?
#
loop_
_entity_poly.entity_id
_entity_poly.type
_entity_poly.pdbx_seq_one_letter_code
_entity_poly.pdbx_strand_id
1 'polypeptide(L)' 'MAQLWPMKTLGAMTAAEVLAALNQLPYLCPEDAALEKALRDRLASALDRKRPLEAAAQAG' A
#
# COMPACT_ATOMS: atom_id res chain seq x y z
N MET A 1 -20.22 -4.91 10.26
CA MET A 1 -20.21 -3.47 9.97
C MET A 1 -18.81 -3.11 9.53
N ALA A 2 -18.59 -2.78 8.26
CA ALA A 2 -17.26 -2.39 7.78
C ALA A 2 -16.98 -0.98 8.29
N GLN A 3 -15.98 -0.86 9.16
CA GLN A 3 -15.50 0.39 9.72
C GLN A 3 -15.03 1.24 8.53
N LEU A 4 -15.77 2.31 8.20
CA LEU A 4 -15.43 3.20 7.09
C LEU A 4 -14.16 3.96 7.47
N TRP A 5 -13.01 3.36 7.16
CA TRP A 5 -11.77 4.10 7.07
C TRP A 5 -11.98 5.22 6.05
N PRO A 6 -11.73 6.50 6.36
CA PRO A 6 -11.74 7.59 5.38
C PRO A 6 -10.50 7.51 4.46
N MET A 7 -10.11 6.30 4.08
CA MET A 7 -9.02 6.03 3.17
C MET A 7 -9.62 5.76 1.80
N LYS A 8 -8.96 6.30 0.77
CA LYS A 8 -9.20 5.90 -0.61
C LYS A 8 -9.13 4.37 -0.70
N THR A 9 -9.86 3.79 -1.64
CA THR A 9 -9.72 2.36 -1.94
C THR A 9 -8.25 2.03 -2.14
N LEU A 10 -7.78 0.88 -1.64
CA LEU A 10 -6.39 0.40 -1.82
C LEU A 10 -5.93 0.53 -3.29
N GLY A 11 -6.88 0.36 -4.22
CA GLY A 11 -6.82 0.63 -5.65
C GLY A 11 -6.25 1.98 -6.09
N ALA A 12 -6.54 3.04 -5.33
CA ALA A 12 -6.24 4.43 -5.67
C ALA A 12 -5.20 5.06 -4.73
N MET A 13 -4.67 4.31 -3.75
CA MET A 13 -3.64 4.80 -2.84
C MET A 13 -2.26 4.77 -3.48
N THR A 14 -1.50 5.83 -3.26
CA THR A 14 -0.08 5.90 -3.59
C THR A 14 0.76 5.06 -2.62
N ALA A 15 2.00 4.71 -3.01
CA ALA A 15 2.91 3.95 -2.13
C ALA A 15 3.13 4.64 -0.77
N ALA A 16 3.16 5.98 -0.74
CA ALA A 16 3.28 6.76 0.49
C ALA A 16 2.04 6.64 1.39
N GLU A 17 0.84 6.71 0.80
CA GLU A 17 -0.42 6.53 1.53
C GLU A 17 -0.55 5.09 2.08
N VAL A 18 -0.14 4.08 1.32
CA VAL A 18 -0.13 2.68 1.78
C VAL A 18 0.86 2.47 2.93
N LEU A 19 2.03 3.10 2.89
CA LEU A 19 3.02 3.03 3.97
C LEU A 19 2.50 3.71 5.25
N ALA A 20 1.85 4.87 5.12
CA ALA A 20 1.22 5.55 6.25
C ALA A 20 0.12 4.68 6.88
N ALA A 21 -0.70 4.01 6.05
CA ALA A 21 -1.73 3.09 6.53
C ALA A 21 -1.14 1.90 7.30
N LEU A 22 -0.04 1.31 6.83
CA LEU A 22 0.67 0.24 7.55
C LEU A 22 1.16 0.69 8.93
N ASN A 23 1.65 1.92 9.04
CA ASN A 23 2.15 2.45 10.31
C ASN A 23 1.01 2.72 11.31
N GLN A 24 -0.18 3.07 10.82
CA GLN A 24 -1.36 3.32 11.67
C GLN A 24 -2.16 2.05 11.97
N LEU A 25 -2.01 0.98 11.17
CA LEU A 25 -2.69 -0.29 11.33
C LEU A 25 -2.60 -0.89 12.75
N PRO A 26 -1.43 -1.01 13.40
CA PRO A 26 -1.36 -1.60 14.75
C PRO A 26 -2.08 -0.76 15.81
N TYR A 27 -2.33 0.52 15.56
CA TYR A 27 -3.07 1.40 16.46
C TYR A 27 -4.59 1.39 16.21
N LEU A 28 -5.01 1.12 14.97
CA LEU A 28 -6.42 1.19 14.58
C LEU A 28 -7.08 -0.18 14.49
N CYS A 29 -6.37 -1.20 14.03
CA CYS A 29 -6.85 -2.57 13.83
C CYS A 29 -5.69 -3.58 14.02
N PRO A 30 -5.19 -3.79 15.25
CA PRO A 30 -4.09 -4.72 15.52
C PRO A 30 -4.43 -6.19 15.22
N GLU A 31 -5.72 -6.53 15.18
CA GLU A 31 -6.21 -7.90 14.95
C GLU A 31 -6.35 -8.23 13.46
N ASP A 32 -6.27 -7.22 12.58
CA ASP A 32 -6.57 -7.37 11.16
C ASP A 32 -5.30 -7.67 10.33
N ALA A 33 -4.75 -8.86 10.56
CA ALA A 33 -3.58 -9.35 9.83
C ALA A 33 -3.84 -9.51 8.31
N ALA A 34 -5.10 -9.71 7.92
CA ALA A 34 -5.50 -9.76 6.53
C ALA A 34 -5.30 -8.41 5.84
N LEU A 35 -5.69 -7.32 6.51
CA LEU A 35 -5.46 -5.96 6.02
C LEU A 35 -3.97 -5.59 5.99
N GLU A 36 -3.19 -5.98 7.00
CA GLU A 36 -1.72 -5.79 6.98
C GLU A 36 -1.11 -6.41 5.72
N LYS A 37 -1.46 -7.67 5.46
CA LYS A 37 -0.95 -8.41 4.31
C LYS A 37 -1.35 -7.74 3.00
N ALA A 38 -2.60 -7.31 2.87
CA ALA A 38 -3.10 -6.63 1.66
C ALA A 38 -2.36 -5.30 1.40
N LEU A 39 -2.09 -4.52 2.46
CA LEU A 39 -1.32 -3.28 2.36
C LEU A 39 0.15 -3.55 1.98
N ARG A 40 0.79 -4.56 2.57
CA ARG A 40 2.18 -4.95 2.23
C ARG A 40 2.31 -5.42 0.79
N ASP A 41 1.38 -6.27 0.33
CA ASP A 41 1.33 -6.73 -1.05
C ASP A 41 1.16 -5.56 -2.03
N ARG A 42 0.28 -4.62 -1.69
CA ARG A 42 0.06 -3.42 -2.49
C ARG A 42 1.29 -2.51 -2.54
N LEU A 43 2.00 -2.35 -1.43
CA LEU A 43 3.25 -1.60 -1.36
C LEU A 43 4.34 -2.28 -2.20
N ALA A 44 4.48 -3.59 -2.09
CA ALA A 44 5.41 -4.37 -2.90
C ALA A 44 5.11 -4.24 -4.40
N SER A 45 3.85 -4.33 -4.81
CA SER A 45 3.42 -4.14 -6.19
C SER A 45 3.69 -2.71 -6.70
N ALA A 46 3.48 -1.69 -5.87
CA ALA A 46 3.76 -0.30 -6.22
C ALA A 46 5.26 -0.01 -6.36
N LEU A 47 6.09 -0.62 -5.52
CA LEU A 47 7.55 -0.55 -5.60
C LEU A 47 8.10 -1.34 -6.78
N ASP A 48 7.54 -2.52 -7.04
CA ASP A 48 7.90 -3.36 -8.18
C ASP A 48 7.58 -2.64 -9.49
N ARG A 49 6.39 -2.05 -9.64
CA ARG A 49 6.02 -1.25 -10.83
C ARG A 49 6.88 0.00 -11.07
N LYS A 50 7.50 0.57 -10.03
CA LYS A 50 8.45 1.68 -10.20
C LYS A 50 9.79 1.22 -10.78
N ARG A 51 10.19 -0.03 -10.49
CA ARG A 51 11.48 -0.61 -10.89
C ARG A 51 11.66 -0.81 -12.41
N PRO A 52 10.67 -1.24 -13.21
CA PRO A 52 10.82 -1.34 -14.66
C PRO A 52 10.74 0.01 -15.37
N LEU A 53 10.15 1.04 -14.76
CA LEU A 53 10.12 2.40 -15.36
C LEU A 53 11.50 3.08 -15.28
N GLU A 54 12.24 2.89 -14.20
CA GLU A 54 13.63 3.39 -14.13
C GLU A 54 14.58 2.55 -15.00
N ALA A 55 14.39 1.23 -15.08
CA ALA A 55 15.18 0.37 -15.97
C ALA A 55 14.94 0.66 -17.47
N ALA A 56 13.73 1.04 -17.86
CA ALA A 56 13.43 1.44 -19.24
C ALA A 56 13.86 2.88 -19.56
N ALA A 57 13.90 3.78 -18.58
CA ALA A 57 14.32 5.18 -18.78
C ALA A 57 15.84 5.36 -18.88
N GLN A 58 16.64 4.35 -18.49
CA GLN A 58 18.11 4.42 -18.51
C GLN A 58 18.76 3.62 -19.66
N ALA A 59 17.96 3.02 -20.54
CA ALA A 59 18.40 2.25 -21.70
C ALA A 59 18.07 2.92 -23.05
N GLY A 60 17.77 4.23 -23.04
CA GLY A 60 17.49 5.07 -24.22
C GLY A 60 18.65 5.96 -24.60
#